data_AF-A0A392V1I8-F1
#
_entry.id   AF-A0A392V1I8-F1
#
_cell.length_a   1.000
_cell.length_b   1.000
_cell.length_c   1.000
_cell.angle_alpha   90.00
_cell.angle_beta   90.00
_cell.angle_gamma   90.00
#
_symmetry.space_group_name_H-M   'P 1'
#
loop_
_entity.id
_entity.type
_entity.pdbx_description
1 polymer ?
#
loop_
_entity_poly.entity_id
_entity_poly.type
_entity_poly.pdbx_seq_one_letter_code
_entity_poly.pdbx_strand_id
1 'polypeptide(L)' 'SFEVPPVKIVDRKMKRLRTKEIPLVKVIWNEATRDTTWELESKMKEQHPELFKDV' A
#
# COMPACT_ATOMS: atom_id res chain seq x y z
N SER A 1 7.95 -9.78 -15.88
CA SER A 1 6.85 -8.79 -15.81
C SER A 1 7.43 -7.48 -15.33
N PHE A 2 7.05 -6.35 -15.93
CA PHE A 2 7.50 -5.03 -15.48
C PHE A 2 6.74 -4.68 -14.19
N GLU A 3 7.32 -4.98 -13.04
CA GLU A 3 6.86 -4.45 -11.76
C GLU A 3 7.40 -3.03 -11.63
N VAL A 4 6.51 -2.05 -11.74
CA VAL A 4 6.86 -0.65 -11.45
C VAL A 4 7.09 -0.58 -9.94
N PRO A 5 8.27 -0.12 -9.47
CA PRO A 5 8.52 -0.01 -8.04
C PRO A 5 7.55 1.00 -7.41
N PRO A 6 6.96 0.69 -6.26
CA PRO A 6 6.09 1.62 -5.55
C PRO A 6 6.88 2.82 -5.03
N VAL A 7 6.30 4.00 -5.15
CA VAL A 7 6.95 5.26 -4.75
C VAL A 7 6.79 5.49 -3.26
N LYS A 8 5.54 5.49 -2.77
CA LYS A 8 5.22 5.78 -1.37
C LYS A 8 3.81 5.37 -0.98
N ILE A 9 3.61 5.18 0.32
CA ILE A 9 2.30 5.05 0.92
C ILE A 9 1.76 6.44 1.22
N VAL A 10 0.55 6.73 0.78
CA VAL A 10 -0.08 8.06 0.96
C VAL A 10 -1.29 8.05 1.87
N ASP A 11 -1.84 6.88 2.16
CA ASP A 11 -2.99 6.75 3.05
C ASP A 11 -3.07 5.35 3.64
N ARG A 12 -3.77 5.21 4.76
CA ARG A 12 -4.02 3.95 5.44
C ARG A 12 -5.48 3.86 5.83
N LYS A 13 -6.13 2.75 5.50
CA LYS A 13 -7.54 2.52 5.80
C LYS A 13 -7.75 1.15 6.42
N MET A 14 -8.54 1.11 7.49
CA MET A 14 -8.99 -0.14 8.07
C MET A 14 -10.32 -0.55 7.45
N LYS A 15 -10.36 -1.70 6.76
CA LYS A 15 -11.59 -2.28 6.23
C LYS A 15 -12.14 -3.29 7.24
N ARG A 16 -13.25 -2.92 7.88
CA ARG A 16 -13.99 -3.82 8.77
C ARG A 16 -14.88 -4.76 7.94
N LEU A 17 -14.66 -6.06 8.09
CA LEU A 17 -15.57 -7.11 7.66
C LEU A 17 -16.36 -7.62 8.88
N ARG A 18 -17.41 -8.41 8.65
CA ARG A 18 -18.27 -8.94 9.73
C ARG A 18 -17.50 -9.67 10.84
N THR A 19 -16.38 -10.29 10.53
CA THR A 19 -15.62 -11.15 11.45
C THR A 19 -14.17 -10.73 11.65
N LYS A 20 -13.67 -9.76 10.87
CA LYS A 20 -12.25 -9.36 10.90
C LYS A 20 -12.04 -7.96 10.40
N GLU A 21 -10.98 -7.33 10.87
CA GLU A 21 -10.50 -6.05 10.34
C GLU A 21 -9.28 -6.30 9.46
N ILE A 22 -9.24 -5.64 8.30
CA ILE A 22 -8.15 -5.76 7.33
C ILE A 22 -7.54 -4.37 7.10
N PRO A 23 -6.27 -4.16 7.46
CA PRO A 23 -5.57 -2.92 7.14
C PRO A 23 -5.17 -2.90 5.66
N LEU A 24 -5.51 -1.79 5.00
CA LEU A 24 -5.16 -1.48 3.62
C LEU A 24 -4.31 -0.21 3.61
N VAL A 25 -3.37 -0.14 2.68
CA VAL A 25 -2.55 1.04 2.42
C VAL A 25 -2.78 1.50 0.99
N LYS A 26 -2.85 2.81 0.78
CA LYS A 26 -2.90 3.41 -0.54
C LYS A 26 -1.47 3.66 -1.00
N VAL A 27 -1.08 2.99 -2.07
CA VAL A 27 0.28 3.04 -2.63
C VAL A 27 0.24 3.82 -3.92
N ILE A 28 1.15 4.79 -4.07
CA ILE A 28 1.42 5.46 -5.34
C ILE A 28 2.45 4.64 -6.11
N TRP A 29 2.12 4.23 -7.33
CA TRP A 29 3.03 3.52 -8.23
C TRP A 29 3.74 4.47 -9.19
N ASN A 30 3.10 5.59 -9.51
CA ASN A 30 3.67 6.60 -10.39
C ASN A 30 3.22 7.99 -9.94
N GLU A 31 4.17 8.85 -9.57
CA GLU A 31 3.86 10.22 -9.12
C GLU A 31 3.37 11.13 -10.27
N ALA A 32 3.81 10.87 -11.50
CA ALA A 32 3.44 11.68 -12.65
C ALA A 32 1.97 11.47 -13.06
N THR A 33 1.50 10.22 -13.07
CA THR A 33 0.10 9.88 -13.35
C THR A 33 -0.77 9.89 -12.10
N ARG A 34 -0.15 9.92 -10.91
CA ARG A 34 -0.80 9.68 -9.60
C ARG A 34 -1.56 8.36 -9.58
N ASP A 35 -1.02 7.35 -10.26
CA ASP A 35 -1.60 6.01 -10.23
C ASP A 35 -1.51 5.46 -8.82
N THR A 36 -2.67 5.17 -8.23
CA THR A 36 -2.78 4.69 -6.86
C THR A 36 -3.63 3.44 -6.79
N THR A 37 -3.17 2.45 -6.03
CA THR A 37 -3.98 1.27 -5.69
C THR A 37 -4.07 1.09 -4.18
N TRP A 38 -5.09 0.37 -3.74
CA TRP A 38 -5.24 -0.06 -2.35
C TRP A 38 -4.72 -1.48 -2.23
N GLU A 39 -3.62 -1.67 -1.52
CA GLU A 39 -3.00 -2.97 -1.27
C GLU A 39 -3.13 -3.36 0.20
N LEU A 40 -2.99 -4.66 0.47
CA LEU A 40 -2.94 -5.15 1.84
C LEU A 40 -1.67 -4.65 2.52
N GLU A 41 -1.81 -4.09 3.72
CA GLU A 41 -0.66 -3.59 4.47
C GLU A 41 0.35 -4.70 4.76
N SER A 42 -0.12 -5.89 5.14
CA SER A 42 0.76 -7.03 5.43
C SER A 42 1.60 -7.43 4.21
N LYS A 43 0.98 -7.45 3.02
CA LYS A 43 1.66 -7.76 1.76
C LYS A 43 2.68 -6.70 1.41
N MET A 44 2.32 -5.42 1.53
CA MET A 44 3.25 -4.32 1.26
C MET A 44 4.40 -4.28 2.26
N LYS A 45 4.18 -4.65 3.53
CA LYS A 45 5.25 -4.76 4.53
C LYS A 45 6.24 -5.88 4.22
N GLU A 46 5.75 -6.97 3.64
CA GLU A 46 6.59 -8.11 3.24
C GLU A 46 7.37 -7.82 1.96
N GLN A 47 6.70 -7.24 0.95
CA GLN A 47 7.30 -6.99 -0.37
C GLN A 47 8.12 -5.70 -0.42
N HIS A 48 7.69 -4.68 0.31
CA HIS A 48 8.24 -3.32 0.30
C HIS A 48 8.38 -2.74 1.72
N PRO A 49 9.12 -3.41 2.62
CA PRO A 49 9.30 -2.94 4.00
C PRO A 49 9.92 -1.54 4.08
N GLU A 50 10.67 -1.11 3.06
CA GLU A 50 11.26 0.23 2.94
C GLU A 50 10.21 1.35 2.98
N LEU A 51 9.01 1.11 2.44
CA LEU A 51 7.95 2.13 2.42
C LEU A 51 7.33 2.40 3.80
N PHE A 52 7.63 1.54 4.78
CA PHE A 52 7.08 1.60 6.14
C PHE A 52 8.11 2.08 7.17
N LYS A 53 9.32 2.46 6.75
CA LYS A 53 10.39 2.89 7.69
C LYS A 53 10.21 4.32 8.19
N ASP A 54 9.40 5.13 7.51
CA ASP A 54 9.18 6.56 7.78
C ASP A 54 7.75 6.90 8.27
N VAL A 55 6.97 5.89 8.71
CA VAL A 55 5.58 6.06 9.22
C VAL A 55 5.55 6.09 10.74
#